data_AF-A0A1Y4TLR8-F1
#
_entry.id   AF-A0A1Y4TLR8-F1
#
_cell.length_a   1.000
_cell.length_b   1.000
_cell.length_c   1.000
_cell.angle_alpha   90.00
_cell.angle_beta   90.00
_cell.angle_gamma   90.00
#
_symmetry.space_group_name_H-M   'P 1'
#
loop_
_entity.id
_entity.type
_entity.pdbx_description
1 polymer ?
#
loop_
_entity_poly.entity_id
_entity_poly.type
_entity_poly.pdbx_seq_one_letter_code
_entity_poly.pdbx_strand_id
1 'polypeptide(L)' 'MDYIWIVVLVLLGFAMLLKPEIIWKIEHIFTVKNGEPTDLYLTLMRLGGIFFIGAGIIVLIASIIQNF' A
#
# COMPACT_ATOMS: atom_id res chain seq x y z
N MET A 1 1.76 4.93 22.05
CA MET A 1 1.33 5.13 20.66
C MET A 1 1.09 3.78 20.04
N ASP A 2 -0.11 3.48 19.58
CA ASP A 2 -0.44 2.15 19.03
C ASP A 2 0.25 1.96 17.67
N TYR A 3 1.45 1.37 17.70
CA TYR A 3 2.26 1.02 16.51
C TYR A 3 1.51 0.13 15.51
N ILE A 4 0.37 -0.45 15.92
CA ILE A 4 -0.55 -1.25 15.11
C ILE A 4 -0.88 -0.55 13.80
N TRP A 5 -1.18 0.76 13.82
CA TRP A 5 -1.53 1.50 12.60
C TRP A 5 -0.37 1.62 11.61
N ILE A 6 0.85 1.76 12.11
CA ILE A 6 2.07 1.84 11.28
C ILE A 6 2.34 0.48 10.63
N VAL A 7 2.18 -0.60 11.40
CA VAL A 7 2.34 -1.98 10.89
C VAL A 7 1.30 -2.26 9.80
N VAL A 8 0.04 -1.87 10.00
CA VAL A 8 -1.02 -2.01 8.98
C VAL A 8 -0.68 -1.22 7.71
N LEU A 9 -0.17 0.00 7.82
CA LEU A 9 0.25 0.83 6.68
C LEU A 9 1.39 0.18 5.87
N VAL A 10 2.39 -0.35 6.55
CA VAL A 10 3.52 -1.03 5.88
C VAL A 10 3.05 -2.32 5.20
N LEU A 11 2.21 -3.11 5.87
CA LEU A 11 1.62 -4.33 5.28
C LEU A 11 0.77 -4.00 4.04
N LEU A 12 -0.01 -2.92 4.08
CA LEU A 12 -0.79 -2.46 2.95
C LEU A 12 0.11 -2.05 1.77
N GLY A 13 1.20 -1.32 2.05
CA GLY A 13 2.19 -0.95 1.04
C GLY A 13 2.86 -2.16 0.39
N PHE A 14 3.16 -3.21 1.17
CA PHE A 14 3.66 -4.48 0.65
C PHE A 14 2.62 -5.21 -0.22
N ALA A 15 1.36 -5.24 0.19
CA ALA A 15 0.29 -5.83 -0.61
C ALA A 15 0.13 -5.12 -1.96
N MET A 16 0.25 -3.79 -1.99
CA MET A 16 0.23 -2.98 -3.21
C MET A 16 1.40 -3.27 -4.17
N LEU A 17 2.56 -3.66 -3.65
CA LEU A 17 3.75 -4.00 -4.43
C LEU A 17 3.71 -5.43 -4.99
N LEU A 18 3.30 -6.40 -4.18
CA LEU A 18 3.37 -7.83 -4.54
C LEU A 18 2.39 -8.19 -5.66
N LYS A 19 1.16 -7.68 -5.59
CA LYS A 19 0.08 -8.05 -6.51
C LYS A 19 -0.90 -6.88 -6.74
N PRO A 20 -0.46 -5.77 -7.38
CA PRO A 20 -1.35 -4.65 -7.70
C PRO A 20 -2.54 -5.08 -8.56
N GLU A 21 -2.39 -6.10 -9.39
CA GLU A 21 -3.45 -6.71 -10.20
C GLU A 21 -4.58 -7.33 -9.36
N ILE A 22 -4.25 -7.94 -8.21
CA ILE A 22 -5.26 -8.54 -7.32
C ILE A 22 -6.06 -7.44 -6.64
N ILE A 23 -5.41 -6.38 -6.19
CA ILE A 23 -6.09 -5.24 -5.57
C ILE A 23 -7.00 -4.56 -6.59
N TRP A 24 -6.51 -4.35 -7.82
CA TRP A 24 -7.33 -3.84 -8.91
C TRP A 24 -8.57 -4.69 -9.12
N LYS A 25 -8.40 -6.02 -9.17
CA LYS A 25 -9.50 -6.96 -9.37
C LYS A 25 -10.51 -6.88 -8.22
N ILE A 26 -10.05 -6.74 -6.97
CA ILE A 26 -10.93 -6.57 -5.81
C ILE A 26 -11.72 -5.25 -5.89
N GLU A 27 -11.07 -4.15 -6.24
CA GLU A 27 -11.71 -2.84 -6.39
C GLU A 27 -12.73 -2.82 -7.54
N HIS A 28 -12.42 -3.51 -8.64
CA HIS A 28 -13.24 -3.48 -9.86
C HIS A 28 -14.23 -4.64 -9.98
N ILE A 29 -14.30 -5.56 -9.01
CA ILE A 29 -15.26 -6.69 -8.97
C ILE A 29 -16.71 -6.23 -9.12
N PHE A 30 -17.04 -5.02 -8.64
CA PHE A 30 -18.40 -4.47 -8.68
C PHE A 30 -18.70 -3.63 -9.93
N THR A 31 -17.69 -3.25 -10.73
CA THR A 31 -17.87 -2.23 -11.79
C THR A 31 -17.60 -2.76 -13.21
N VAL A 32 -16.71 -3.74 -13.42
CA VAL A 32 -16.44 -4.32 -14.76
C VAL A 32 -16.06 -5.80 -14.71
N LYS A 33 -16.74 -6.62 -15.53
CA LYS A 33 -16.52 -8.08 -15.58
C LYS A 33 -15.27 -8.52 -16.37
N ASN A 34 -14.74 -7.70 -17.30
CA ASN A 34 -13.79 -8.14 -18.34
C ASN A 34 -12.72 -7.08 -18.72
N GLY A 35 -12.41 -6.10 -17.86
CA GLY A 35 -11.33 -5.15 -18.13
C GLY A 35 -9.97 -5.70 -17.70
N GLU A 36 -8.90 -5.40 -18.43
CA GLU A 36 -7.54 -5.57 -17.93
C GLU A 36 -7.12 -4.32 -17.14
N PRO A 37 -6.31 -4.46 -16.07
CA PRO A 37 -5.77 -3.32 -15.36
C PRO A 37 -4.90 -2.47 -16.29
N THR A 38 -5.19 -1.18 -16.41
CA THR A 38 -4.37 -0.26 -17.20
C THR A 38 -2.95 -0.18 -16.65
N ASP A 39 -1.93 -0.14 -17.51
CA ASP A 39 -0.51 0.02 -17.11
C ASP A 39 -0.27 1.22 -16.19
N LEU A 40 -1.02 2.31 -16.38
CA LEU A 40 -1.00 3.47 -15.50
C LEU A 40 -1.44 3.11 -14.08
N TYR A 41 -2.54 2.37 -13.90
CA TYR A 41 -3.02 1.96 -12.58
C TYR A 41 -1.99 1.05 -11.89
N LEU A 42 -1.43 0.06 -12.60
CA LEU A 42 -0.41 -0.82 -12.05
C LEU A 42 0.83 -0.04 -11.60
N THR A 43 1.24 0.95 -12.40
CA THR A 43 2.38 1.82 -12.09
C THR A 43 2.09 2.72 -10.88
N LEU A 44 0.91 3.34 -10.83
CA LEU A 44 0.47 4.15 -9.68
C LEU A 44 0.36 3.32 -8.40
N MET A 45 -0.15 2.09 -8.47
CA MET A 45 -0.24 1.20 -7.31
C MET A 45 1.14 0.80 -6.77
N ARG A 46 2.10 0.51 -7.66
CA ARG A 46 3.48 0.23 -7.26
C ARG A 46 4.15 1.46 -6.64
N LEU A 47 3.97 2.64 -7.24
CA LEU A 47 4.45 3.92 -6.71
C LEU A 47 3.84 4.24 -5.34
N GLY A 48 2.53 4.06 -5.20
CA GLY A 48 1.79 4.23 -3.95
C GLY A 48 2.28 3.26 -2.88
N GLY A 49 2.49 1.99 -3.23
CA GLY A 49 3.04 0.98 -2.31
C GLY A 49 4.43 1.36 -1.79
N ILE A 50 5.34 1.80 -2.67
CA ILE A 50 6.68 2.28 -2.28
C ILE A 50 6.57 3.50 -1.36
N PHE A 51 5.69 4.44 -1.69
CA PHE A 51 5.44 5.63 -0.88
C PHE A 51 4.92 5.27 0.51
N PHE A 52 3.95 4.35 0.62
CA PHE A 52 3.38 3.92 1.89
C PHE A 52 4.37 3.13 2.75
N ILE A 53 5.20 2.26 2.16
CA ILE A 53 6.28 1.58 2.89
C ILE A 53 7.29 2.60 3.41
N GLY A 54 7.76 3.51 2.55
CA GLY A 54 8.74 4.53 2.92
C GLY A 54 8.23 5.44 4.04
N ALA A 55 7.01 5.96 3.88
CA ALA A 55 6.36 6.78 4.90
C ALA A 55 6.15 6.01 6.21
N GLY A 56 5.72 4.74 6.14
CA GLY A 56 5.53 3.88 7.31
C GLY A 56 6.83 3.65 8.08
N ILE A 57 7.95 3.41 7.39
CA ILE A 57 9.26 3.27 8.02
C ILE A 57 9.71 4.58 8.67
N ILE A 58 9.55 5.72 8.00
CA ILE A 58 9.92 7.03 8.56
C ILE A 58 9.14 7.32 9.85
N VAL A 59 7.82 7.09 9.83
CA VAL A 59 6.96 7.30 10.99
C VAL A 59 7.31 6.31 12.11
N LEU A 60 7.64 5.06 11.80
CA LEU A 60 8.11 4.09 12.78
C LEU A 60 9.38 4.57 13.49
N ILE A 61 10.39 5.01 12.72
CA ILE A 61 11.65 5.52 13.26
C ILE A 61 11.42 6.77 14.11
N ALA A 62 10.64 7.74 13.61
CA ALA A 62 10.30 8.95 14.35
C ALA A 62 9.58 8.62 15.67
N SER A 63 8.66 7.65 15.64
CA SER A 63 7.93 7.22 16.83
C SER A 63 8.81 6.45 17.83
N ILE A 64 9.84 5.73 17.39
CA ILE A 64 10.81 5.09 18.29
C ILE A 64 11.68 6.15 18.97
N ILE A 65 12.15 7.15 18.21
CA ILE A 65 12.98 8.25 18.72
C ILE A 65 12.24 9.11 19.74
N GLN A 66 10.96 9.43 19.49
CA GLN A 66 10.14 10.24 20.41
C GLN A 66 9.78 9.53 21.72
N ASN A 67 9.87 8.20 21.76
CA ASN A 67 9.50 7.39 22.91
C ASN A 67 10.71 7.08 23.83
N PHE A 68 11.86 7.70 23.56
CA PHE A 68 13.12 7.63 24.31
C PHE A 68 13.35 8.95 25.06
#